data_AF-A0A969WPN8-F1
#
_entry.id   AF-A0A969WPN8-F1
#
_cell.length_a   1.000
_cell.length_b   1.000
_cell.length_c   1.000
_cell.angle_alpha   90.00
_cell.angle_beta   90.00
_cell.angle_gamma   90.00
#
_symmetry.space_group_name_H-M   'P 1'
#
loop_
_entity.id
_entity.type
_entity.pdbx_description
1 polymer ?
#
loop_
_entity_poly.entity_id
_entity_poly.type
_entity_poly.pdbx_seq_one_letter_code
_entity_poly.pdbx_strand_id
1 'polypeptide(L)'
;IGSVPRKQSQEVWLRFRKACDHFFNAKQSHFSNIETEHANNLKLKTELIEEVKQFKGADNVEENLEKLKDFQNRWTQIGQVAFKEKDKIYKEFRASISALYEKLNIKKDALDVEGFKQKVKVFSDTGDIKALRREKSAINQKIKNIENDISLWETNMSFFSGKAEGLLADAKKKIEKAKAEIETLISQRKAIDIAERELSKKEKEN
;
A
#
# COMPACT_ATOMS: atom_id res chain seq x y z
N ILE A 1 -53.48 -17.72 25.86
CA ILE A 1 -53.26 -16.92 24.63
C ILE A 1 -53.77 -17.75 23.46
N GLY A 2 -54.86 -17.31 22.82
CA GLY A 2 -55.59 -18.06 21.79
C GLY A 2 -55.14 -17.69 20.37
N SER A 3 -55.42 -18.59 19.41
CA SER A 3 -54.96 -18.48 18.02
C SER A 3 -55.52 -17.23 17.33
N VAL A 4 -54.66 -16.47 16.66
CA VAL A 4 -55.03 -15.25 15.94
C VAL A 4 -56.01 -15.61 14.80
N PRO A 5 -57.12 -14.87 14.62
CA PRO A 5 -58.07 -15.11 13.54
C PRO A 5 -57.38 -15.15 12.17
N ARG A 6 -57.69 -16.15 11.34
CA ARG A 6 -56.98 -16.42 10.07
C ARG A 6 -56.86 -15.19 9.15
N LYS A 7 -57.87 -14.31 9.09
CA LYS A 7 -57.83 -13.07 8.30
C LYS A 7 -56.75 -12.09 8.77
N GLN A 8 -56.62 -11.88 10.09
CA GLN A 8 -55.59 -10.99 10.65
C GLN A 8 -54.21 -11.61 10.55
N SER A 9 -54.10 -12.94 10.70
CA SER A 9 -52.85 -13.67 10.49
C SER A 9 -52.34 -13.54 9.06
N GLN A 10 -53.24 -13.61 8.06
CA GLN A 10 -52.88 -13.48 6.65
C GLN A 10 -52.43 -12.06 6.29
N GLU A 11 -53.08 -11.02 6.85
CA GLU A 11 -52.67 -9.63 6.66
C GLU A 11 -51.28 -9.34 7.27
N VAL A 12 -51.05 -9.80 8.50
CA VAL A 12 -49.74 -9.66 9.16
C VAL A 12 -48.65 -10.41 8.38
N TRP A 13 -48.94 -11.61 7.88
CA TRP A 13 -48.01 -12.39 7.07
C TRP A 13 -47.69 -11.71 5.72
N LEU A 14 -48.69 -11.15 5.03
CA LEU A 14 -48.51 -10.38 3.80
C LEU A 14 -47.65 -9.12 4.03
N ARG A 15 -47.89 -8.39 5.13
CA ARG A 15 -47.08 -7.22 5.49
C ARG A 15 -45.63 -7.60 5.81
N PHE A 16 -45.43 -8.67 6.58
CA PHE A 16 -44.11 -9.20 6.89
C PHE A 16 -43.36 -9.61 5.62
N ARG A 17 -44.01 -10.38 4.74
CA ARG A 17 -43.39 -10.83 3.50
C ARG A 17 -43.02 -9.67 2.58
N LYS A 18 -43.91 -8.68 2.43
CA LYS A 18 -43.63 -7.47 1.65
C LYS A 18 -42.42 -6.69 2.20
N ALA A 19 -42.27 -6.60 3.52
CA ALA A 19 -41.12 -5.96 4.15
C ALA A 19 -39.83 -6.76 3.93
N CYS A 20 -39.89 -8.10 4.04
CA CYS A 20 -38.76 -8.98 3.72
C CYS A 20 -38.35 -8.86 2.25
N ASP A 21 -39.30 -8.93 1.32
CA ASP A 21 -39.04 -8.82 -0.12
C ASP A 21 -38.39 -7.47 -0.44
N HIS A 22 -38.86 -6.37 0.14
CA HIS A 22 -38.24 -5.05 -0.01
C HIS A 22 -36.78 -5.05 0.49
N PHE A 23 -36.52 -5.58 1.68
CA PHE A 23 -35.16 -5.66 2.24
C PHE A 23 -34.23 -6.53 1.39
N PHE A 24 -34.67 -7.71 0.98
CA PHE A 24 -33.86 -8.64 0.18
C PHE A 24 -33.61 -8.11 -1.23
N ASN A 25 -34.59 -7.46 -1.86
CA ASN A 25 -34.40 -6.81 -3.16
C ASN A 25 -33.41 -5.65 -3.09
N ALA A 26 -33.52 -4.80 -2.06
CA ALA A 26 -32.56 -3.71 -1.84
C ALA A 26 -31.15 -4.25 -1.56
N LYS A 27 -31.04 -5.31 -0.75
CA LYS A 27 -29.79 -6.00 -0.48
C LYS A 27 -29.17 -6.58 -1.76
N GLN A 28 -29.95 -7.28 -2.57
CA GLN A 28 -29.49 -7.87 -3.82
C GLN A 28 -29.01 -6.81 -4.80
N SER A 29 -29.78 -5.74 -4.98
CA SER A 29 -29.40 -4.61 -5.84
C SER A 29 -28.08 -3.96 -5.37
N HIS A 30 -27.93 -3.75 -4.06
CA HIS A 30 -26.70 -3.20 -3.49
C HIS A 30 -25.47 -4.08 -3.77
N PHE A 31 -25.56 -5.39 -3.55
CA PHE A 31 -24.45 -6.30 -3.84
C PHE A 31 -24.17 -6.45 -5.33
N SER A 32 -25.21 -6.43 -6.18
CA SER A 32 -25.04 -6.47 -7.64
C SER A 32 -24.30 -5.22 -8.15
N ASN A 33 -24.59 -4.06 -7.59
CA ASN A 33 -23.89 -2.81 -7.95
C ASN A 33 -22.41 -2.88 -7.53
N ILE A 34 -22.12 -3.34 -6.30
CA ILE A 34 -20.75 -3.53 -5.81
C ILE A 34 -19.98 -4.53 -6.70
N GLU A 35 -20.61 -5.64 -7.08
CA GLU A 35 -19.97 -6.65 -7.93
C GLU A 35 -19.66 -6.08 -9.32
N THR A 36 -20.57 -5.28 -9.87
CA THR A 36 -20.37 -4.57 -11.14
C THR A 36 -19.24 -3.54 -11.05
N GLU A 37 -19.20 -2.74 -9.98
CA GLU A 37 -18.11 -1.79 -9.72
C GLU A 37 -16.77 -2.51 -9.58
N HIS A 38 -16.71 -3.60 -8.81
CA HIS A 38 -15.50 -4.39 -8.65
C HIS A 38 -15.01 -5.00 -9.97
N ALA A 39 -15.92 -5.47 -10.83
CA ALA A 39 -15.58 -5.98 -12.15
C ALA A 39 -15.03 -4.89 -13.07
N ASN A 40 -15.64 -3.69 -13.04
CA ASN A 40 -15.15 -2.53 -13.79
C ASN A 40 -13.77 -2.09 -13.30
N ASN A 41 -13.57 -2.01 -11.99
CA ASN A 41 -12.29 -1.65 -11.38
C ASN A 41 -11.21 -2.68 -11.70
N LEU A 42 -11.56 -3.97 -11.73
CA LEU A 42 -10.66 -5.04 -12.14
C LEU A 42 -10.20 -4.86 -13.59
N LYS A 43 -11.12 -4.55 -14.50
CA LYS A 43 -10.81 -4.29 -15.91
C LYS A 43 -9.86 -3.10 -16.05
N LEU A 44 -10.19 -1.97 -15.42
CA LEU A 44 -9.37 -0.75 -15.45
C LEU A 44 -7.96 -0.98 -14.86
N LYS A 45 -7.84 -1.73 -13.77
CA LYS A 45 -6.53 -2.08 -13.20
C LYS A 45 -5.72 -2.98 -14.12
N THR A 46 -6.36 -3.91 -14.81
CA THR A 46 -5.71 -4.80 -15.77
C THR A 46 -5.21 -4.03 -16.99
N GLU A 47 -6.02 -3.12 -17.51
CA GLU A 47 -5.64 -2.21 -18.61
C GLU A 47 -4.46 -1.32 -18.21
N LEU A 48 -4.47 -0.77 -17.00
CA LEU A 48 -3.37 0.03 -16.47
C LEU A 48 -2.07 -0.78 -16.35
N ILE A 49 -2.13 -2.04 -15.90
CA ILE A 49 -0.97 -2.93 -15.84
C ILE A 49 -0.39 -3.15 -17.25
N GLU A 50 -1.25 -3.33 -18.25
CA GLU A 50 -0.82 -3.53 -19.62
C GLU A 50 -0.18 -2.26 -20.20
N GLU A 51 -0.74 -1.08 -19.93
CA GLU A 51 -0.15 0.21 -20.29
C GLU A 51 1.24 0.40 -19.66
N VAL A 52 1.40 0.04 -18.38
CA VAL A 52 2.70 0.05 -17.68
C VAL A 52 3.70 -0.87 -18.39
N LYS A 53 3.30 -2.08 -18.79
CA LYS A 53 4.20 -3.02 -19.50
C LYS A 53 4.61 -2.52 -20.87
N GLN A 54 3.73 -1.81 -21.57
CA GLN A 54 3.98 -1.30 -22.91
C GLN A 54 4.82 -0.01 -22.91
N PHE A 55 4.89 0.70 -21.79
CA PHE A 55 5.69 1.91 -21.66
C PHE A 55 7.18 1.62 -21.89
N LYS A 56 7.77 2.28 -22.88
CA LYS A 56 9.16 2.07 -23.28
C LYS A 56 10.15 2.99 -22.57
N GLY A 57 9.66 4.06 -21.93
CA GLY A 57 10.49 5.16 -21.44
C GLY A 57 10.71 6.23 -22.49
N ALA A 58 10.89 7.47 -22.02
CA ALA A 58 11.50 8.58 -22.75
C ALA A 58 13.00 8.66 -22.42
N ASP A 59 13.77 9.42 -23.20
CA ASP A 59 15.19 9.66 -22.92
C ASP A 59 15.40 10.52 -21.67
N ASN A 60 14.37 11.25 -21.24
CA ASN A 60 14.39 12.09 -20.05
C ASN A 60 13.96 11.32 -18.79
N VAL A 61 14.82 11.31 -17.78
CA VAL A 61 14.57 10.67 -16.47
C VAL A 61 13.42 11.33 -15.73
N GLU A 62 13.25 12.65 -15.83
CA GLU A 62 12.17 13.38 -15.13
C GLU A 62 10.80 13.02 -15.69
N GLU A 63 10.66 12.96 -17.01
CA GLU A 63 9.43 12.54 -17.69
C GLU A 63 9.05 11.09 -17.36
N ASN A 64 10.05 10.22 -17.28
CA ASN A 64 9.86 8.83 -16.86
C ASN A 64 9.35 8.72 -15.42
N LEU A 65 9.88 9.54 -14.51
CA LEU A 65 9.43 9.62 -13.12
C LEU A 65 8.01 10.19 -13.01
N GLU A 66 7.65 11.18 -13.82
CA GLU A 66 6.28 11.70 -13.88
C GLU A 66 5.28 10.65 -14.38
N LYS A 67 5.63 9.91 -15.44
CA LYS A 67 4.78 8.82 -15.95
C LYS A 67 4.62 7.69 -14.93
N LEU A 68 5.68 7.34 -14.22
CA LEU A 68 5.62 6.39 -13.10
C LEU A 68 4.66 6.86 -11.99
N LYS A 69 4.72 8.14 -11.62
CA LYS A 69 3.79 8.74 -10.65
C LYS A 69 2.35 8.71 -11.16
N ASP A 70 2.13 9.03 -12.43
CA ASP A 70 0.81 8.98 -13.05
C ASP A 70 0.19 7.58 -12.97
N PHE A 71 0.95 6.53 -13.33
CA PHE A 71 0.48 5.15 -13.23
C PHE A 71 0.10 4.77 -11.80
N GLN A 72 0.88 5.17 -10.80
CA GLN A 72 0.58 4.90 -9.40
C GLN A 72 -0.64 5.68 -8.91
N ASN A 73 -0.80 6.94 -9.34
CA ASN A 73 -1.97 7.74 -9.02
C ASN A 73 -3.25 7.12 -9.60
N ARG A 74 -3.23 6.79 -10.89
CA ARG A 74 -4.36 6.12 -11.57
C ARG A 74 -4.73 4.80 -10.90
N TRP A 75 -3.74 4.00 -10.48
CA TRP A 75 -3.97 2.77 -9.73
C TRP A 75 -4.79 2.98 -8.44
N THR A 76 -4.52 4.08 -7.73
CA THR A 76 -5.22 4.41 -6.48
C THR A 76 -6.62 4.94 -6.72
N GLN A 77 -6.83 5.66 -7.82
CA GLN A 77 -8.13 6.25 -8.18
C GLN A 77 -9.16 5.20 -8.65
N ILE A 78 -8.72 4.10 -9.25
CA ILE A 78 -9.62 3.03 -9.76
C ILE A 78 -10.38 2.31 -8.63
N GLY A 79 -10.01 2.46 -7.36
CA GLY A 79 -10.79 1.91 -6.23
C GLY A 79 -10.56 0.42 -5.98
N GLN A 80 -11.52 -0.24 -5.31
CA GLN A 80 -11.38 -1.62 -4.82
C GLN A 80 -11.82 -2.66 -5.85
N VAL A 81 -11.23 -3.85 -5.76
CA VAL A 81 -11.58 -5.02 -6.58
C VAL A 81 -12.02 -6.16 -5.67
N ALA A 82 -12.66 -7.18 -6.24
CA ALA A 82 -13.08 -8.37 -5.51
C ALA A 82 -11.92 -9.00 -4.73
N PHE A 83 -12.18 -9.44 -3.50
CA PHE A 83 -11.17 -9.95 -2.57
C PHE A 83 -10.29 -11.05 -3.18
N LYS A 84 -10.89 -11.94 -3.99
CA LYS A 84 -10.18 -13.04 -4.67
C LYS A 84 -9.11 -12.55 -5.66
N GLU A 85 -9.38 -11.47 -6.39
CA GLU A 85 -8.49 -10.95 -7.44
C GLU A 85 -7.52 -9.89 -6.92
N LYS A 86 -7.82 -9.27 -5.77
CA LYS A 86 -7.05 -8.17 -5.17
C LYS A 86 -5.57 -8.45 -5.08
N ASP A 87 -5.19 -9.58 -4.49
CA ASP A 87 -3.80 -9.92 -4.24
C ASP A 87 -3.03 -10.24 -5.53
N LYS A 88 -3.69 -10.92 -6.46
CA LYS A 88 -3.12 -11.27 -7.77
C LYS A 88 -2.79 -10.00 -8.57
N ILE A 89 -3.79 -9.14 -8.75
CA ILE A 89 -3.67 -7.91 -9.52
C ILE A 89 -2.66 -6.94 -8.88
N TYR A 90 -2.64 -6.85 -7.55
CA TYR A 90 -1.64 -6.06 -6.84
C TYR A 90 -0.21 -6.56 -7.07
N LYS A 91 0.02 -7.87 -7.02
CA LYS A 91 1.34 -8.47 -7.29
C LYS A 91 1.79 -8.21 -8.73
N GLU A 92 0.88 -8.35 -9.70
CA GLU A 92 1.18 -8.10 -11.11
C GLU A 92 1.53 -6.63 -11.38
N PHE A 93 0.79 -5.69 -10.79
CA PHE A 93 1.10 -4.26 -10.89
C PHE A 93 2.47 -3.93 -10.27
N ARG A 94 2.73 -4.43 -9.04
CA ARG A 94 4.03 -4.28 -8.37
C ARG A 94 5.19 -4.81 -9.20
N ALA A 95 5.02 -5.99 -9.81
CA ALA A 95 6.03 -6.60 -10.66
C ALA A 95 6.26 -5.77 -11.93
N SER A 96 5.20 -5.30 -12.58
CA SER A 96 5.28 -4.51 -13.82
C SER A 96 5.98 -3.17 -13.57
N ILE A 97 5.65 -2.49 -12.46
CA ILE A 97 6.34 -1.27 -12.04
C ILE A 97 7.81 -1.56 -11.74
N SER A 98 8.13 -2.60 -10.96
CA SER A 98 9.53 -2.96 -10.66
C SER A 98 10.35 -3.22 -11.92
N ALA A 99 9.80 -3.94 -12.90
CA ALA A 99 10.47 -4.21 -14.18
C ALA A 99 10.74 -2.90 -14.95
N LEU A 100 9.82 -1.94 -14.88
CA LEU A 100 9.97 -0.64 -15.53
C LEU A 100 11.05 0.23 -14.85
N TYR A 101 11.14 0.20 -13.52
CA TYR A 101 12.25 0.84 -12.80
C TYR A 101 13.62 0.26 -13.19
N GLU A 102 13.71 -1.08 -13.28
CA GLU A 102 14.95 -1.76 -13.70
C GLU A 102 15.31 -1.40 -15.15
N LYS A 103 14.34 -1.40 -16.05
CA LYS A 103 14.53 -1.01 -17.46
C LYS A 103 15.00 0.43 -17.63
N LEU A 104 14.53 1.34 -16.78
CA LEU A 104 14.87 2.77 -16.82
C LEU A 104 16.10 3.12 -15.97
N ASN A 105 16.75 2.11 -15.35
CA ASN A 105 17.89 2.28 -14.45
C ASN A 105 17.64 3.29 -13.31
N ILE A 106 16.39 3.38 -12.84
CA ILE A 106 16.00 4.25 -11.73
C ILE A 106 16.21 3.47 -10.43
N LYS A 107 16.96 4.02 -9.47
CA LYS A 107 17.29 3.34 -8.20
C LYS A 107 16.02 2.85 -7.48
N LYS A 108 16.05 1.56 -7.10
CA LYS A 108 14.96 0.80 -6.45
C LYS A 108 14.49 1.41 -5.12
N ASP A 109 15.32 2.23 -4.48
CA ASP A 109 15.05 2.92 -3.23
C ASP A 109 13.82 3.85 -3.30
N ALA A 110 13.53 4.40 -4.50
CA ALA A 110 12.32 5.20 -4.73
C ALA A 110 11.02 4.38 -4.64
N LEU A 111 11.07 3.07 -4.93
CA LEU A 111 9.93 2.16 -4.98
C LEU A 111 9.41 1.80 -3.57
N ASP A 112 10.33 1.60 -2.62
CA ASP A 112 9.98 1.29 -1.22
C ASP A 112 9.40 2.50 -0.51
N VAL A 113 9.81 3.71 -0.88
CA VAL A 113 9.25 4.95 -0.32
C VAL A 113 7.85 5.20 -0.87
N GLU A 114 7.61 4.96 -2.15
CA GLU A 114 6.33 5.28 -2.80
C GLU A 114 5.24 4.24 -2.49
N GLY A 115 5.57 2.95 -2.52
CA GLY A 115 4.66 1.91 -2.05
C GLY A 115 4.30 2.07 -0.57
N PHE A 116 5.22 2.61 0.22
CA PHE A 116 4.99 2.93 1.62
C PHE A 116 4.16 4.20 1.82
N LYS A 117 4.39 5.26 1.03
CA LYS A 117 3.52 6.46 1.00
C LYS A 117 2.07 6.11 0.71
N GLN A 118 1.83 5.18 -0.22
CA GLN A 118 0.47 4.70 -0.50
C GLN A 118 -0.14 3.94 0.70
N LYS A 119 0.64 3.08 1.36
CA LYS A 119 0.22 2.41 2.61
C LYS A 119 -0.13 3.42 3.70
N VAL A 120 0.69 4.46 3.85
CA VAL A 120 0.50 5.58 4.78
C VAL A 120 -0.76 6.38 4.45
N LYS A 121 -1.02 6.65 3.16
CA LYS A 121 -2.23 7.33 2.69
C LYS A 121 -3.50 6.52 3.04
N VAL A 122 -3.49 5.20 2.83
CA VAL A 122 -4.60 4.33 3.24
C VAL A 122 -4.85 4.40 4.75
N PHE A 123 -3.81 4.35 5.57
CA PHE A 123 -3.98 4.49 7.02
C PHE A 123 -4.48 5.87 7.43
N SER A 124 -4.05 6.92 6.72
CA SER A 124 -4.55 8.27 6.90
C SER A 124 -6.03 8.39 6.55
N ASP A 125 -6.46 7.85 5.41
CA ASP A 125 -7.86 7.89 4.99
C ASP A 125 -8.78 7.13 5.96
N THR A 126 -8.27 6.12 6.67
CA THR A 126 -9.01 5.41 7.73
C THR A 126 -9.07 6.15 9.07
N GLY A 127 -8.31 7.25 9.24
CA GLY A 127 -8.24 8.01 10.49
C GLY A 127 -7.49 7.30 11.64
N ASP A 128 -6.86 6.14 11.40
CA ASP A 128 -6.15 5.39 12.44
C ASP A 128 -4.73 5.94 12.68
N ILE A 129 -4.65 7.07 13.39
CA ILE A 129 -3.39 7.70 13.79
C ILE A 129 -2.52 6.74 14.65
N LYS A 130 -3.15 5.81 15.40
CA LYS A 130 -2.41 4.85 16.23
C LYS A 130 -1.68 3.81 15.38
N ALA A 131 -2.25 3.39 14.25
CA ALA A 131 -1.56 2.54 13.28
C ALA A 131 -0.31 3.23 12.70
N LEU A 132 -0.41 4.49 12.31
CA LEU A 132 0.72 5.28 11.82
C LEU A 132 1.86 5.37 12.86
N ARG A 133 1.53 5.66 14.12
CA ARG A 133 2.50 5.73 15.22
C ARG A 133 3.20 4.38 15.47
N ARG A 134 2.46 3.26 15.40
CA ARG A 134 3.04 1.91 15.54
C ARG A 134 4.03 1.61 14.43
N GLU A 135 3.68 1.93 13.18
CA GLU A 135 4.55 1.74 12.03
C GLU A 135 5.82 2.59 12.13
N LYS A 136 5.69 3.86 12.54
CA LYS A 136 6.81 4.77 12.81
C LYS A 136 7.75 4.23 13.89
N SER A 137 7.20 3.67 14.97
CA SER A 137 7.97 3.04 16.04
C SER A 137 8.76 1.83 15.50
N ALA A 138 8.13 0.97 14.70
CA ALA A 138 8.77 -0.18 14.09
C ALA A 138 9.94 0.21 13.17
N ILE A 139 9.75 1.26 12.34
CA ILE A 139 10.80 1.79 11.47
C ILE A 139 11.97 2.34 12.29
N ASN A 140 11.69 3.13 13.34
CA ASN A 140 12.75 3.66 14.21
C ASN A 140 13.55 2.55 14.90
N GLN A 141 12.88 1.48 15.35
CA GLN A 141 13.57 0.34 15.95
C GLN A 141 14.45 -0.38 14.92
N LYS A 142 13.98 -0.52 13.67
CA LYS A 142 14.76 -1.12 12.59
C LYS A 142 15.99 -0.29 12.25
N ILE A 143 15.85 1.04 12.14
CA ILE A 143 16.98 1.98 11.95
C ILE A 143 18.01 1.78 13.07
N LYS A 144 17.57 1.82 14.33
CA LYS A 144 18.45 1.66 15.49
C LYS A 144 19.21 0.34 15.47
N ASN A 145 18.55 -0.76 15.08
CA ASN A 145 19.22 -2.07 14.98
C ASN A 145 20.31 -2.06 13.90
N ILE A 146 20.02 -1.49 12.72
CA ILE A 146 20.99 -1.39 11.63
C ILE A 146 22.15 -0.45 12.01
N GLU A 147 21.89 0.66 12.70
CA GLU A 147 22.94 1.54 13.23
C GLU A 147 23.87 0.82 14.20
N ASN A 148 23.32 -0.01 15.09
CA ASN A 148 24.11 -0.85 16.00
C ASN A 148 24.95 -1.88 15.21
N ASP A 149 24.36 -2.52 14.19
CA ASP A 149 25.08 -3.48 13.35
C ASP A 149 26.23 -2.82 12.58
N ILE A 150 26.01 -1.62 12.03
CA ILE A 150 27.05 -0.81 11.38
C ILE A 150 28.17 -0.50 12.38
N SER A 151 27.82 -0.03 13.59
CA SER A 151 28.81 0.28 14.62
C SER A 151 29.63 -0.95 15.03
N LEU A 152 29.01 -2.12 15.14
CA LEU A 152 29.69 -3.39 15.39
C LEU A 152 30.60 -3.78 14.24
N TRP A 153 30.13 -3.66 12.99
CA TRP A 153 30.94 -3.96 11.81
C TRP A 153 32.13 -3.01 11.71
N GLU A 154 31.96 -1.70 11.92
CA GLU A 154 33.03 -0.70 11.93
C GLU A 154 34.05 -0.96 13.03
N THR A 155 33.58 -1.29 14.24
CA THR A 155 34.43 -1.65 15.39
C THR A 155 35.23 -2.92 15.09
N ASN A 156 34.58 -3.98 14.61
CA ASN A 156 35.24 -5.22 14.20
C ASN A 156 36.26 -4.97 13.08
N MET A 157 35.91 -4.12 12.11
CA MET A 157 36.80 -3.72 11.00
C MET A 157 38.05 -3.01 11.49
N SER A 158 37.93 -2.19 12.54
CA SER A 158 39.05 -1.54 13.23
C SER A 158 40.03 -2.54 13.86
N PHE A 159 39.52 -3.68 14.33
CA PHE A 159 40.34 -4.77 14.89
C PHE A 159 41.05 -5.63 13.83
N PHE A 160 40.60 -5.62 12.57
CA PHE A 160 41.24 -6.35 11.47
C PHE A 160 42.37 -5.53 10.83
N SER A 161 43.45 -5.27 11.57
CA SER A 161 44.65 -4.62 11.04
C SER A 161 45.55 -5.62 10.29
N GLY A 162 45.42 -5.65 8.96
CA GLY A 162 46.52 -6.00 8.05
C GLY A 162 46.60 -7.40 7.44
N LYS A 163 45.69 -8.36 7.71
CA LYS A 163 45.72 -9.71 7.07
C LYS A 163 44.42 -10.17 6.40
N ALA A 164 43.46 -9.27 6.20
CA ALA A 164 42.11 -9.65 5.76
C ALA A 164 41.47 -8.66 4.76
N GLU A 165 42.21 -8.22 3.74
CA GLU A 165 41.73 -7.25 2.74
C GLU A 165 40.40 -7.65 2.08
N GLY A 166 40.19 -8.94 1.79
CA GLY A 166 38.92 -9.45 1.26
C GLY A 166 37.74 -9.31 2.23
N LEU A 167 37.95 -9.62 3.52
CA LEU A 167 36.92 -9.48 4.55
C LEU A 167 36.60 -8.00 4.84
N LEU A 168 37.60 -7.12 4.76
CA LEU A 168 37.43 -5.68 4.85
C LEU A 168 36.57 -5.13 3.70
N ALA A 169 36.77 -5.62 2.47
CA ALA A 169 35.98 -5.21 1.31
C ALA A 169 34.50 -5.66 1.43
N ASP A 170 34.27 -6.88 1.88
CA ASP A 170 32.92 -7.41 2.12
C ASP A 170 32.21 -6.68 3.27
N ALA A 171 32.93 -6.37 4.35
CA ALA A 171 32.41 -5.58 5.46
C ALA A 171 32.00 -4.16 5.01
N LYS A 172 32.87 -3.48 4.24
CA LYS A 172 32.55 -2.17 3.64
C LYS A 172 31.30 -2.24 2.77
N LYS A 173 31.17 -3.26 1.92
CA LYS A 173 30.00 -3.44 1.05
C LYS A 173 28.71 -3.67 1.85
N LYS A 174 28.78 -4.38 2.98
CA LYS A 174 27.63 -4.56 3.90
C LYS A 174 27.24 -3.24 4.58
N ILE A 175 28.23 -2.47 5.05
CA ILE A 175 28.01 -1.15 5.64
C ILE A 175 27.33 -0.20 4.62
N GLU A 176 27.81 -0.15 3.39
CA GLU A 176 27.22 0.70 2.34
C GLU A 176 25.77 0.32 2.02
N LYS A 177 25.47 -0.99 1.92
CA LYS A 177 24.09 -1.46 1.74
C LYS A 177 23.20 -1.11 2.93
N ALA A 178 23.69 -1.26 4.15
CA ALA A 178 22.96 -0.94 5.37
C ALA A 178 22.68 0.57 5.49
N LYS A 179 23.62 1.43 5.08
CA LYS A 179 23.42 2.88 5.00
C LYS A 179 22.32 3.24 3.99
N ALA A 180 22.32 2.63 2.81
CA ALA A 180 21.27 2.84 1.81
C ALA A 180 19.87 2.37 2.31
N GLU A 181 19.82 1.28 3.08
CA GLU A 181 18.58 0.84 3.72
C GLU A 181 18.09 1.85 4.78
N ILE A 182 19.00 2.41 5.59
CA ILE A 182 18.66 3.48 6.54
C ILE A 182 18.08 4.71 5.83
N GLU A 183 18.67 5.15 4.71
CA GLU A 183 18.15 6.30 3.94
C GLU A 183 16.71 6.06 3.44
N THR A 184 16.42 4.84 3.01
CA THR A 184 15.09 4.41 2.59
C THR A 184 14.11 4.44 3.77
N LEU A 185 14.49 3.88 4.92
CA LEU A 185 13.68 3.86 6.14
C LEU A 185 13.42 5.28 6.68
N ILE A 186 14.40 6.19 6.60
CA ILE A 186 14.23 7.60 6.95
C ILE A 186 13.19 8.27 6.05
N SER A 187 13.24 7.99 4.75
CA SER A 187 12.29 8.54 3.79
C SER A 187 10.86 8.02 4.03
N GLN A 188 10.71 6.74 4.37
CA GLN A 188 9.44 6.16 4.83
C GLN A 188 8.92 6.82 6.11
N ARG A 189 9.78 7.00 7.13
CA ARG A 189 9.42 7.70 8.37
C ARG A 189 8.90 9.12 8.12
N LYS A 190 9.59 9.88 7.24
CA LYS A 190 9.16 11.23 6.86
C LYS A 190 7.75 11.24 6.24
N ALA A 191 7.41 10.22 5.44
CA ALA A 191 6.07 10.10 4.88
C ALA A 191 4.99 9.91 5.97
N ILE A 192 5.28 9.10 7.00
CA ILE A 192 4.38 8.98 8.17
C ILE A 192 4.27 10.31 8.91
N ASP A 193 5.39 11.01 9.15
CA ASP A 193 5.39 12.29 9.87
C ASP A 193 4.48 13.34 9.19
N ILE A 194 4.45 13.36 7.85
CA ILE A 194 3.58 14.24 7.08
C ILE A 194 2.10 13.84 7.28
N ALA A 195 1.78 12.56 7.12
CA ALA A 195 0.41 12.07 7.30
C ALA A 195 -0.12 12.25 8.72
N GLU A 196 0.70 12.01 9.75
CA GLU A 196 0.34 12.27 11.15
C GLU A 196 -0.01 13.75 11.38
N ARG A 197 0.76 14.67 10.80
CA ARG A 197 0.50 16.12 10.90
C ARG A 197 -0.80 16.53 10.21
N GLU A 198 -1.07 15.97 9.03
CA GLU A 198 -2.30 16.26 8.29
C GLU A 198 -3.54 15.78 9.04
N LEU A 199 -3.51 14.57 9.60
CA LEU A 199 -4.61 14.05 10.42
C LEU A 199 -4.82 14.84 11.70
N SER A 200 -3.72 15.18 12.40
CA SER A 200 -3.80 15.97 13.64
C SER A 200 -4.33 17.38 13.41
N LYS A 201 -4.22 17.94 12.18
CA LYS A 201 -4.86 19.21 11.81
C LYS A 201 -6.36 19.03 11.56
N LYS A 202 -6.76 17.99 10.82
CA LYS A 202 -8.18 17.67 10.57
C LYS A 202 -8.96 17.40 11.86
N GLU A 203 -8.34 16.78 12.86
CA GLU A 203 -8.94 16.57 14.19
C GLU A 203 -9.15 17.87 15.00
N LYS A 204 -8.45 18.96 14.65
CA LYS A 204 -8.59 20.27 15.32
C LYS A 204 -9.56 21.22 14.61
N GLU A 205 -9.85 20.95 13.34
CA GLU A 205 -10.74 21.74 12.49
C GLU A 205 -12.20 21.22 12.49
N ASN A 206 -12.41 19.99 12.98
CA ASN A 206 -13.72 19.37 13.25
C ASN A 206 -14.07 19.44 14.74
#